data_AF-A0A2Z4FN63-F1
#
_entry.id   AF-A0A2Z4FN63-F1
#
_cell.length_a   1.000
_cell.length_b   1.000
_cell.length_c   1.000
_cell.angle_alpha   90.00
_cell.angle_beta   90.00
_cell.angle_gamma   90.00
#
_symmetry.space_group_name_H-M   'P 1'
#
loop_
_entity.id
_entity.type
_entity.pdbx_description
1 polymer ?
#
loop_
_entity_poly.entity_id
_entity_poly.type
_entity_poly.pdbx_seq_one_letter_code
_entity_poly.pdbx_strand_id
1 'polypeptide(L)'
;MLHDSVSAKIRSIRTPNQLEPKMRITRPWKTLTLAAIASLCLLMSGCSDDSPSDSNNGGWDIGTDVKEDSGADAGTCTPGETGWDDCNSCECDDEGRWICTMMGCIDDIQEDDGGSPDAGTCTPGETKQEDCNSCHCTDEGEWGCTLVECEPDPCAGKTCGEVCTTCVPDEDGNCPPVMEYCNADGQCEMGGGQECPADACEPGDTRQEDCNTCFCDTNGTWGCTEMACPDNKPCSGKVCGETCTTCDESLGEDCPAVVEYCDQDGQCRADVPSCGI
;
A
#
# COMPACT_ATOMS: atom_id res chain seq x y z
N MET A 1 -23.02 19.37 61.80
CA MET A 1 -24.41 18.91 61.61
C MET A 1 -24.74 19.22 60.16
N LEU A 2 -25.03 18.31 59.23
CA LEU A 2 -25.28 16.88 59.25
C LEU A 2 -24.59 16.27 58.01
N HIS A 3 -24.12 15.03 58.18
CA HIS A 3 -23.95 14.06 57.10
C HIS A 3 -25.32 13.75 56.49
N ASP A 4 -25.42 13.58 55.17
CA ASP A 4 -26.39 12.62 54.65
C ASP A 4 -25.90 11.95 53.36
N SER A 5 -25.68 10.64 53.51
CA SER A 5 -25.42 9.66 52.47
C SER A 5 -26.73 9.35 51.74
N VAL A 6 -26.71 9.32 50.40
CA VAL A 6 -27.81 8.70 49.63
C VAL A 6 -27.28 7.50 48.88
N SER A 7 -27.89 6.36 49.21
CA SER A 7 -27.55 5.01 48.79
C SER A 7 -27.74 4.76 47.30
N ALA A 8 -26.74 4.14 46.68
CA ALA A 8 -26.84 3.49 45.38
C ALA A 8 -27.83 2.32 45.45
N LYS A 9 -28.83 2.32 44.57
CA LYS A 9 -29.80 1.24 44.42
C LYS A 9 -29.45 0.44 43.17
N ILE A 10 -28.62 -0.60 43.36
CA ILE A 10 -28.31 -1.58 42.33
C ILE A 10 -29.59 -2.38 42.03
N ARG A 11 -30.06 -2.37 40.78
CA ARG A 11 -31.09 -3.28 40.29
C ARG A 11 -30.57 -4.13 39.13
N SER A 12 -30.37 -5.39 39.51
CA SER A 12 -30.35 -6.64 38.74
C SER A 12 -30.63 -6.60 37.24
N ILE A 13 -29.68 -7.25 36.57
CA ILE A 13 -29.62 -7.79 35.21
C ILE A 13 -30.94 -8.48 34.79
N ARG A 14 -31.35 -8.23 33.55
CA ARG A 14 -32.16 -9.16 32.74
C ARG A 14 -31.74 -9.03 31.27
N THR A 15 -31.02 -10.02 30.77
CA THR A 15 -30.76 -10.24 29.34
C THR A 15 -31.95 -10.95 28.69
N PRO A 16 -32.26 -10.60 27.44
CA PRO A 16 -32.66 -11.58 26.43
C PRO A 16 -31.76 -11.38 25.19
N ASN A 17 -30.79 -12.25 24.93
CA ASN A 17 -30.90 -13.51 24.19
C ASN A 17 -31.42 -13.35 22.74
N GLN A 18 -30.51 -13.62 21.79
CA GLN A 18 -30.68 -14.16 20.44
C GLN A 18 -31.43 -13.32 19.38
N LEU A 19 -30.67 -12.72 18.46
CA LEU A 19 -31.07 -12.60 17.05
C LEU A 19 -29.86 -12.89 16.15
N GLU A 20 -29.95 -14.00 15.41
CA GLU A 20 -28.98 -14.47 14.43
C GLU A 20 -28.99 -13.59 13.15
N PRO A 21 -27.84 -13.43 12.45
CA PRO A 21 -27.81 -12.77 11.15
C PRO A 21 -28.13 -13.75 10.02
N LYS A 22 -29.26 -13.55 9.33
CA LYS A 22 -29.54 -14.25 8.05
C LYS A 22 -28.92 -13.48 6.88
N MET A 23 -27.70 -13.88 6.52
CA MET A 23 -27.13 -13.62 5.21
C MET A 23 -28.01 -14.23 4.11
N ARG A 24 -28.44 -13.41 3.15
CA ARG A 24 -28.95 -13.88 1.86
C ARG A 24 -28.09 -13.30 0.74
N ILE A 25 -27.14 -14.12 0.29
CA ILE A 25 -26.45 -13.97 -0.99
C ILE A 25 -27.42 -14.38 -2.09
N THR A 26 -27.71 -13.49 -3.02
CA THR A 26 -28.35 -13.84 -4.30
C THR A 26 -27.56 -13.24 -5.45
N ARG A 27 -26.76 -14.08 -6.12
CA ARG A 27 -26.18 -13.80 -7.44
C ARG A 27 -27.10 -14.39 -8.51
N PRO A 28 -27.52 -13.65 -9.55
CA PRO A 28 -28.01 -14.27 -10.76
C PRO A 28 -26.90 -14.38 -11.80
N TRP A 29 -26.60 -15.63 -12.18
CA TRP A 29 -25.91 -15.98 -13.41
C TRP A 29 -26.65 -15.39 -14.61
N LYS A 30 -25.93 -14.72 -15.52
CA LYS A 30 -26.41 -14.51 -16.89
C LYS A 30 -25.36 -15.03 -17.87
N THR A 31 -25.86 -15.97 -18.65
CA THR A 31 -25.23 -16.80 -19.66
C THR A 31 -24.78 -16.00 -20.88
N LEU A 32 -23.62 -16.39 -21.42
CA LEU A 32 -23.14 -16.05 -22.76
C LEU A 32 -24.24 -16.29 -23.82
N THR A 33 -24.37 -15.36 -24.76
CA THR A 33 -24.85 -15.67 -26.12
C THR A 33 -23.97 -14.97 -27.14
N LEU A 34 -23.24 -15.78 -27.92
CA LEU A 34 -22.53 -15.42 -29.15
C LEU A 34 -23.57 -15.27 -30.27
N ALA A 35 -23.54 -14.15 -30.99
CA ALA A 35 -24.20 -14.00 -32.29
C ALA A 35 -23.22 -13.37 -33.28
N ALA A 36 -22.83 -14.19 -34.25
CA ALA A 36 -22.00 -13.84 -35.39
C ALA A 36 -22.75 -12.91 -36.35
N ILE A 37 -22.07 -11.89 -36.88
CA ILE A 37 -22.46 -11.22 -38.13
C ILE A 37 -21.19 -10.99 -38.94
N ALA A 38 -20.92 -11.93 -39.85
CA ALA A 38 -20.09 -11.70 -41.02
C ALA A 38 -21.01 -11.37 -42.20
N SER A 39 -20.81 -10.23 -42.84
CA SER A 39 -21.04 -9.96 -44.28
C SER A 39 -21.32 -8.48 -44.49
N LEU A 40 -20.32 -7.73 -44.97
CA LEU A 40 -20.46 -6.98 -46.22
C LEU A 40 -19.09 -6.50 -46.70
N CYS A 41 -18.55 -7.18 -47.70
CA CYS A 41 -17.39 -6.75 -48.46
C CYS A 41 -17.86 -6.59 -49.91
N LEU A 42 -18.12 -5.36 -50.35
CA LEU A 42 -18.26 -5.02 -51.78
C LEU A 42 -17.74 -3.59 -52.02
N LEU A 43 -16.57 -3.54 -52.65
CA LEU A 43 -16.19 -2.68 -53.77
C LEU A 43 -16.17 -1.16 -53.54
N MET A 44 -14.95 -0.62 -53.33
CA MET A 44 -14.41 0.43 -54.21
C MET A 44 -12.90 0.24 -54.40
N SER A 45 -12.50 0.47 -55.64
CA SER A 45 -11.23 0.29 -56.34
C SER A 45 -10.02 1.08 -55.82
N GLY A 46 -8.81 0.49 -55.95
CA GLY A 46 -7.50 1.15 -56.13
C GLY A 46 -6.87 1.76 -54.87
N CYS A 47 -5.59 1.59 -54.53
CA CYS A 47 -4.40 1.52 -55.39
C CYS A 47 -3.31 0.61 -54.78
N SER A 48 -2.53 0.00 -55.66
CA SER A 48 -1.18 -0.50 -55.39
C SER A 48 -0.21 0.69 -55.38
N ASP A 49 0.80 0.67 -54.50
CA ASP A 49 2.12 1.25 -54.78
C ASP A 49 3.18 0.56 -53.91
N ASP A 50 4.27 0.18 -54.59
CA ASP A 50 5.54 -0.36 -54.09
C ASP A 50 6.27 0.61 -53.12
N SER A 51 7.08 0.04 -52.23
CA SER A 51 8.02 0.68 -51.26
C SER A 51 9.11 1.53 -51.95
N PRO A 52 10.09 2.25 -51.29
CA PRO A 52 10.50 2.34 -49.86
C PRO A 52 10.91 3.79 -49.38
N SER A 53 11.58 3.89 -48.21
CA SER A 53 12.44 4.98 -47.65
C SER A 53 11.88 5.97 -46.60
N ASP A 54 12.29 5.73 -45.35
CA ASP A 54 12.90 6.61 -44.33
C ASP A 54 12.66 8.13 -44.33
N SER A 55 12.27 8.69 -43.16
CA SER A 55 13.15 9.51 -42.28
C SER A 55 12.39 10.40 -41.27
N ASN A 56 12.71 10.18 -39.98
CA ASN A 56 12.98 11.12 -38.88
C ASN A 56 11.95 12.18 -38.42
N ASN A 57 11.66 12.21 -37.11
CA ASN A 57 12.51 12.97 -36.15
C ASN A 57 12.18 12.71 -34.64
N GLY A 58 13.22 12.39 -33.85
CA GLY A 58 13.47 12.68 -32.41
C GLY A 58 12.60 11.97 -31.35
N GLY A 59 13.10 11.29 -30.33
CA GLY A 59 14.45 11.14 -29.77
C GLY A 59 14.33 10.97 -28.26
N TRP A 60 14.69 9.79 -27.74
CA TRP A 60 15.23 9.59 -26.39
C TRP A 60 16.13 8.36 -26.45
N ASP A 61 17.43 8.65 -26.45
CA ASP A 61 18.51 7.69 -26.36
C ASP A 61 18.43 6.97 -25.02
N ILE A 62 17.98 5.72 -25.02
CA ILE A 62 18.29 4.77 -23.97
C ILE A 62 19.56 4.06 -24.44
N GLY A 63 20.64 4.35 -23.73
CA GLY A 63 21.98 3.83 -23.98
C GLY A 63 21.96 2.32 -24.18
N THR A 64 22.63 1.91 -25.24
CA THR A 64 23.04 0.55 -25.52
C THR A 64 24.03 0.10 -24.45
N ASP A 65 23.52 -0.49 -23.38
CA ASP A 65 24.24 -1.48 -22.59
C ASP A 65 23.44 -2.78 -22.67
N VAL A 66 23.29 -3.31 -23.88
CA VAL A 66 23.06 -4.74 -24.04
C VAL A 66 24.35 -5.39 -23.57
N LYS A 67 24.40 -5.76 -22.29
CA LYS A 67 25.34 -6.79 -21.86
C LYS A 67 25.00 -8.00 -22.72
N GLU A 68 25.95 -8.41 -23.54
CA GLU A 68 25.95 -9.65 -24.30
C GLU A 68 25.88 -10.81 -23.29
N ASP A 69 24.68 -11.05 -22.75
CA ASP A 69 24.46 -12.20 -21.90
C ASP A 69 24.26 -13.41 -22.80
N SER A 70 25.11 -14.40 -22.59
CA SER A 70 25.31 -15.52 -23.48
C SER A 70 24.27 -16.60 -23.23
N GLY A 71 22.99 -16.25 -23.35
CA GLY A 71 21.89 -17.19 -23.55
C GLY A 71 21.85 -17.58 -25.02
N ALA A 72 21.59 -18.86 -25.33
CA ALA A 72 21.65 -19.39 -26.68
C ALA A 72 21.05 -18.42 -27.71
N ASP A 73 21.94 -17.88 -28.54
CA ASP A 73 21.65 -16.96 -29.64
C ASP A 73 20.36 -17.40 -30.34
N ALA A 74 19.50 -16.45 -30.70
CA ALA A 74 18.24 -16.67 -31.40
C ALA A 74 18.49 -17.17 -32.85
N GLY A 75 19.19 -18.29 -32.96
CA GLY A 75 19.75 -18.89 -34.15
C GLY A 75 19.43 -20.38 -34.24
N THR A 76 19.50 -20.89 -35.45
CA THR A 76 19.30 -22.31 -35.79
C THR A 76 20.40 -23.17 -35.17
N CYS A 77 20.03 -24.33 -34.60
CA CYS A 77 20.94 -25.28 -33.96
C CYS A 77 21.19 -26.53 -34.82
N THR A 78 22.18 -27.36 -34.43
CA THR A 78 22.44 -28.63 -35.11
C THR A 78 21.65 -29.77 -34.47
N PRO A 79 20.92 -30.62 -35.22
CA PRO A 79 20.17 -31.74 -34.65
C PRO A 79 20.99 -32.60 -33.67
N GLY A 80 20.44 -32.80 -32.47
CA GLY A 80 21.09 -33.52 -31.36
C GLY A 80 22.08 -32.71 -30.52
N GLU A 81 22.24 -31.42 -30.80
CA GLU A 81 22.98 -30.48 -29.95
C GLU A 81 22.19 -30.20 -28.67
N THR A 82 22.90 -30.01 -27.55
CA THR A 82 22.30 -29.65 -26.26
C THR A 82 22.82 -28.30 -25.81
N GLY A 83 21.94 -27.45 -25.29
CA GLY A 83 22.25 -26.11 -24.83
C GLY A 83 21.48 -25.75 -23.57
N TRP A 84 21.63 -24.49 -23.16
CA TRP A 84 20.88 -23.92 -22.05
C TRP A 84 20.37 -22.54 -22.46
N ASP A 85 19.14 -22.24 -22.07
CA ASP A 85 18.51 -20.92 -22.18
C ASP A 85 18.15 -20.50 -20.75
N ASP A 86 19.01 -19.65 -20.18
CA ASP A 86 19.01 -19.35 -18.76
C ASP A 86 19.07 -20.66 -17.92
N CYS A 87 18.13 -20.90 -17.02
CA CYS A 87 18.07 -22.12 -16.20
C CYS A 87 17.47 -23.34 -16.94
N ASN A 88 17.00 -23.16 -18.17
CA ASN A 88 16.31 -24.20 -18.92
C ASN A 88 17.26 -25.01 -19.79
N SER A 89 17.15 -26.34 -19.71
CA SER A 89 17.92 -27.23 -20.57
C SER A 89 17.25 -27.38 -21.92
N CYS A 90 18.03 -27.27 -23.00
CA CYS A 90 17.55 -27.32 -24.38
C CYS A 90 18.20 -28.46 -25.17
N GLU A 91 17.43 -29.08 -26.05
CA GLU A 91 17.91 -30.02 -27.06
C GLU A 91 17.44 -29.57 -28.44
N CYS A 92 18.31 -29.71 -29.44
CA CYS A 92 18.02 -29.33 -30.80
C CYS A 92 17.31 -30.48 -31.55
N ASP A 93 16.12 -30.19 -32.08
CA ASP A 93 15.37 -31.15 -32.88
C ASP A 93 15.94 -31.33 -34.30
N ASP A 94 15.45 -32.33 -35.03
CA ASP A 94 15.86 -32.61 -36.41
C ASP A 94 15.52 -31.49 -37.41
N GLU A 95 14.70 -30.53 -37.00
CA GLU A 95 14.32 -29.35 -37.80
C GLU A 95 15.19 -28.13 -37.48
N GLY A 96 16.21 -28.30 -36.61
CA GLY A 96 17.17 -27.26 -36.25
C GLY A 96 16.64 -26.23 -35.26
N ARG A 97 15.64 -26.62 -34.44
CA ARG A 97 15.02 -25.75 -33.42
C ARG A 97 15.35 -26.22 -32.02
N TRP A 98 15.63 -25.25 -31.15
CA TRP A 98 15.78 -25.50 -29.72
C TRP A 98 14.45 -25.85 -29.07
N ILE A 99 14.43 -26.97 -28.36
CA ILE A 99 13.34 -27.41 -27.51
C ILE A 99 13.83 -27.39 -26.06
N CYS A 100 13.41 -26.38 -25.31
CA CYS A 100 13.85 -26.16 -23.94
C CYS A 100 12.83 -26.63 -22.90
N THR A 101 13.28 -26.92 -21.69
CA THR A 101 12.39 -26.98 -20.52
C THR A 101 11.72 -25.62 -20.30
N MET A 102 10.57 -25.60 -19.61
CA MET A 102 9.85 -24.36 -19.27
C MET A 102 9.77 -24.18 -17.76
N MET A 103 10.90 -24.33 -17.09
CA MET A 103 11.02 -23.96 -15.69
C MET A 103 11.08 -22.43 -15.61
N GLY A 104 10.33 -21.87 -14.66
CA GLY A 104 10.47 -20.46 -14.31
C GLY A 104 11.86 -20.28 -13.72
N CYS A 105 12.71 -19.58 -14.44
CA CYS A 105 13.99 -19.17 -13.92
C CYS A 105 13.76 -17.99 -12.98
N ILE A 106 14.43 -18.03 -11.84
CA ILE A 106 14.41 -16.91 -10.91
C ILE A 106 15.51 -15.98 -11.41
N ASP A 107 15.13 -15.07 -12.30
CA ASP A 107 15.91 -13.87 -12.55
C ASP A 107 15.99 -13.13 -11.21
N ASP A 108 17.21 -12.86 -10.76
CA ASP A 108 17.52 -12.20 -9.50
C ASP A 108 17.16 -12.98 -8.22
N ILE A 109 17.98 -13.99 -7.91
CA ILE A 109 18.77 -13.77 -6.70
C ILE A 109 19.96 -12.95 -7.19
N GLN A 110 19.78 -11.63 -7.31
CA GLN A 110 20.86 -10.80 -6.83
C GLN A 110 21.03 -11.34 -5.43
N GLU A 111 22.11 -12.07 -5.23
CA GLU A 111 22.75 -12.02 -3.93
C GLU A 111 22.84 -10.50 -3.72
N ASP A 112 21.91 -9.96 -2.93
CA ASP A 112 22.24 -8.94 -1.98
C ASP A 112 23.41 -9.56 -1.21
N ASP A 113 24.58 -9.53 -1.86
CA ASP A 113 25.82 -9.31 -1.20
C ASP A 113 25.49 -8.13 -0.30
N GLY A 114 25.28 -8.40 0.98
CA GLY A 114 25.23 -7.40 2.04
C GLY A 114 26.54 -6.59 2.13
N GLY A 115 27.23 -6.36 1.01
CA GLY A 115 28.09 -5.24 0.75
C GLY A 115 27.26 -3.98 0.70
N SER A 116 27.13 -3.37 1.88
CA SER A 116 26.66 -2.00 2.06
C SER A 116 27.17 -1.06 0.95
N PRO A 117 26.32 -0.17 0.41
CA PRO A 117 26.68 0.80 -0.65
C PRO A 117 27.72 1.85 -0.23
N ASP A 118 28.26 1.79 0.99
CA ASP A 118 29.31 2.66 1.51
C ASP A 118 30.62 1.91 1.80
N ALA A 119 31.21 1.30 0.77
CA ALA A 119 32.65 1.00 0.72
C ALA A 119 33.49 2.30 0.58
N GLY A 120 33.14 3.34 1.34
CA GLY A 120 33.87 4.60 1.41
C GLY A 120 35.09 4.46 2.32
N THR A 121 36.21 5.07 1.91
CA THR A 121 37.40 5.25 2.76
C THR A 121 37.04 6.03 4.03
N CYS A 122 37.55 5.61 5.18
CA CYS A 122 37.32 6.25 6.47
C CYS A 122 38.62 6.80 7.11
N THR A 123 38.48 7.63 8.14
CA THR A 123 39.63 8.13 8.92
C THR A 123 39.99 7.15 10.04
N PRO A 124 41.25 6.68 10.17
CA PRO A 124 41.66 5.78 11.23
C PRO A 124 41.18 6.21 12.63
N GLY A 125 40.53 5.29 13.33
CA GLY A 125 39.93 5.53 14.64
C GLY A 125 38.50 6.08 14.63
N GLU A 126 37.91 6.36 13.46
CA GLU A 126 36.46 6.62 13.36
C GLU A 126 35.65 5.37 13.73
N THR A 127 34.42 5.60 14.19
CA THR A 127 33.46 4.55 14.51
C THR A 127 32.12 4.90 13.91
N LYS A 128 31.42 3.90 13.36
CA LYS A 128 30.03 4.03 12.92
C LYS A 128 29.22 2.81 13.38
N GLN A 129 27.91 2.94 13.31
CA GLN A 129 26.97 1.86 13.57
C GLN A 129 26.21 1.62 12.27
N GLU A 130 26.29 0.42 11.71
CA GLU A 130 25.50 -0.02 10.56
C GLU A 130 24.55 -1.09 11.08
N ASP A 131 23.26 -0.76 11.13
CA ASP A 131 22.25 -1.57 11.80
C ASP A 131 22.69 -1.95 13.23
N CYS A 132 22.70 -3.23 13.58
CA CYS A 132 23.21 -3.71 14.86
C CYS A 132 24.74 -3.90 14.89
N ASN A 133 25.43 -3.74 13.75
CA ASN A 133 26.87 -3.97 13.65
C ASN A 133 27.71 -2.72 13.95
N SER A 134 28.62 -2.87 14.90
CA SER A 134 29.54 -1.81 15.29
C SER A 134 30.78 -1.85 14.40
N CYS A 135 31.10 -0.73 13.78
CA CYS A 135 32.20 -0.59 12.86
C CYS A 135 33.28 0.33 13.42
N HIS A 136 34.55 -0.02 13.19
CA HIS A 136 35.70 0.81 13.47
C HIS A 136 36.57 0.94 12.23
N CYS A 137 37.11 2.13 12.02
CA CYS A 137 38.03 2.38 10.92
C CYS A 137 39.43 1.94 11.31
N THR A 138 40.01 1.05 10.51
CA THR A 138 41.38 0.55 10.68
C THR A 138 42.42 1.62 10.34
N ASP A 139 43.68 1.39 10.72
CA ASP A 139 44.79 2.26 10.33
C ASP A 139 45.03 2.29 8.80
N GLU A 140 44.45 1.34 8.07
CA GLU A 140 44.51 1.22 6.61
C GLU A 140 43.39 2.02 5.91
N GLY A 141 42.48 2.62 6.69
CA GLY A 141 41.37 3.43 6.16
C GLY A 141 40.16 2.59 5.71
N GLU A 142 40.05 1.36 6.23
CA GLU A 142 38.98 0.42 5.91
C GLU A 142 38.05 0.20 7.11
N TRP A 143 36.76 -0.04 6.84
CA TRP A 143 35.80 -0.36 7.90
C TRP A 143 35.89 -1.83 8.31
N GLY A 144 36.22 -2.07 9.57
CA GLY A 144 36.05 -3.37 10.23
C GLY A 144 34.77 -3.37 11.06
N CYS A 145 33.71 -4.00 10.56
CA CYS A 145 32.44 -4.14 11.26
C CYS A 145 32.33 -5.49 11.99
N THR A 146 31.58 -5.54 13.08
CA THR A 146 31.07 -6.82 13.58
C THR A 146 30.17 -7.45 12.51
N LEU A 147 30.10 -8.77 12.46
CA LEU A 147 29.22 -9.53 11.55
C LEU A 147 28.20 -10.30 12.39
N VAL A 148 27.44 -9.57 13.19
CA VAL A 148 26.30 -10.10 13.93
C VAL A 148 25.11 -10.08 12.99
N GLU A 149 24.42 -11.22 12.91
CA GLU A 149 23.12 -11.30 12.26
C GLU A 149 22.14 -10.46 13.07
N CYS A 150 21.72 -9.33 12.49
CA CYS A 150 20.81 -8.41 13.17
C CYS A 150 19.42 -9.02 13.24
N GLU A 151 18.77 -8.87 14.39
CA GLU A 151 17.35 -9.20 14.50
C GLU A 151 16.57 -8.28 13.56
N PRO A 152 15.60 -8.81 12.80
CA PRO A 152 14.83 -8.00 11.85
C PRO A 152 14.14 -6.86 12.59
N ASP A 153 14.33 -5.63 12.10
CA ASP A 153 13.67 -4.46 12.65
C ASP A 153 12.14 -4.65 12.53
N PRO A 154 11.40 -4.67 13.67
CA PRO A 154 9.96 -4.87 13.67
C PRO A 154 9.17 -3.72 13.02
N CYS A 155 9.83 -2.60 12.72
CA CYS A 155 9.31 -1.45 11.99
C CYS A 155 9.88 -1.30 10.57
N ALA A 156 10.74 -2.21 10.10
CA ALA A 156 11.22 -2.19 8.72
C ALA A 156 10.06 -2.26 7.72
N GLY A 157 9.99 -1.26 6.83
CA GLY A 157 8.94 -1.14 5.82
C GLY A 157 7.55 -0.79 6.39
N LYS A 158 7.47 -0.39 7.66
CA LYS A 158 6.23 0.09 8.28
C LYS A 158 6.21 1.60 8.40
N THR A 159 5.02 2.16 8.47
CA THR A 159 4.81 3.59 8.74
C THR A 159 4.64 3.87 10.23
N CYS A 160 4.86 5.13 10.62
CA CYS A 160 4.64 5.58 11.99
C CYS A 160 3.20 5.25 12.42
N GLY A 161 3.06 4.59 13.57
CA GLY A 161 1.78 4.23 14.17
C GLY A 161 1.28 2.85 13.76
N GLU A 162 1.96 2.16 12.84
CA GLU A 162 1.68 0.76 12.58
C GLU A 162 2.08 -0.14 13.75
N VAL A 163 1.37 -1.25 13.87
CA VAL A 163 1.61 -2.23 14.94
C VAL A 163 2.95 -2.91 14.69
N CYS A 164 3.79 -2.88 15.70
CA CYS A 164 5.04 -3.62 15.75
C CYS A 164 5.04 -4.53 16.97
N THR A 165 5.97 -5.47 16.99
CA THR A 165 6.03 -6.46 18.08
C THR A 165 7.47 -6.65 18.49
N THR A 166 7.77 -6.28 19.72
CA THR A 166 9.03 -6.59 20.40
C THR A 166 8.80 -7.72 21.38
N CYS A 167 9.86 -8.15 22.06
CA CYS A 167 9.72 -9.07 23.16
C CYS A 167 10.71 -8.73 24.28
N VAL A 168 10.27 -8.93 25.53
CA VAL A 168 11.11 -8.79 26.71
C VAL A 168 11.26 -10.19 27.31
N PRO A 169 12.47 -10.78 27.31
CA PRO A 169 12.70 -12.10 27.88
C PRO A 169 12.29 -12.17 29.36
N ASP A 170 11.54 -13.20 29.76
CA ASP A 170 11.23 -13.49 31.15
C ASP A 170 12.40 -14.18 31.89
N GLU A 171 12.24 -14.49 33.18
CA GLU A 171 13.27 -15.17 33.99
C GLU A 171 13.63 -16.57 33.46
N ASP A 172 12.74 -17.17 32.66
CA ASP A 172 12.91 -18.48 32.04
C ASP A 172 13.44 -18.38 30.58
N GLY A 173 13.67 -17.16 30.08
CA GLY A 173 14.15 -16.89 28.72
C GLY A 173 13.07 -16.99 27.64
N ASN A 174 11.78 -17.07 27.99
CA ASN A 174 10.70 -16.97 27.01
C ASN A 174 10.51 -15.51 26.61
N CYS A 175 10.26 -15.28 25.32
CA CYS A 175 10.03 -13.94 24.77
C CYS A 175 8.56 -13.79 24.35
N PRO A 176 7.63 -13.44 25.27
CA PRO A 176 6.25 -13.17 24.90
C PRO A 176 6.17 -11.91 24.02
N PRO A 177 5.35 -11.92 22.96
CA PRO A 177 5.20 -10.77 22.09
C PRO A 177 4.53 -9.61 22.84
N VAL A 178 5.12 -8.42 22.75
CA VAL A 178 4.56 -7.17 23.24
C VAL A 178 4.05 -6.39 22.04
N MET A 179 2.76 -6.07 22.04
CA MET A 179 2.15 -5.26 20.99
C MET A 179 2.45 -3.78 21.25
N GLU A 180 3.20 -3.18 20.33
CA GLU A 180 3.67 -1.80 20.39
C GLU A 180 3.38 -1.10 19.05
N TYR A 181 3.89 0.12 18.88
CA TYR A 181 3.67 0.91 17.68
C TYR A 181 4.97 1.58 17.23
N CYS A 182 5.17 1.65 15.92
CA CYS A 182 6.32 2.36 15.35
C CYS A 182 6.18 3.87 15.63
N ASN A 183 7.24 4.51 16.12
CA ASN A 183 7.30 5.96 16.25
C ASN A 183 7.84 6.61 14.95
N ALA A 184 7.99 7.93 14.95
CA ALA A 184 8.42 8.68 13.76
C ALA A 184 9.89 8.42 13.39
N ASP A 185 10.69 7.98 14.35
CA ASP A 185 12.10 7.61 14.17
C ASP A 185 12.26 6.13 13.76
N GLY A 186 11.16 5.41 13.51
CA GLY A 186 11.16 4.01 13.10
C GLY A 186 11.41 3.03 14.26
N GLN A 187 11.35 3.47 15.52
CA GLN A 187 11.52 2.59 16.68
C GLN A 187 10.18 2.00 17.13
N CYS A 188 10.19 0.74 17.54
CA CYS A 188 9.02 0.07 18.10
C CYS A 188 8.95 0.28 19.61
N GLU A 189 8.00 1.10 20.07
CA GLU A 189 7.88 1.45 21.49
C GLU A 189 6.43 1.55 21.96
N MET A 190 6.24 1.34 23.26
CA MET A 190 4.97 1.59 23.95
C MET A 190 4.56 3.06 23.83
N GLY A 191 3.57 3.34 22.98
CA GLY A 191 3.05 4.69 22.76
C GLY A 191 3.64 5.40 21.54
N GLY A 192 4.48 4.75 20.73
CA GLY A 192 5.07 5.35 19.52
C GLY A 192 4.04 5.95 18.56
N GLY A 193 2.84 5.36 18.48
CA GLY A 193 1.75 5.86 17.66
C GLY A 193 1.17 7.23 18.08
N GLN A 194 1.39 7.68 19.32
CA GLN A 194 0.86 8.97 19.81
C GLN A 194 1.71 10.17 19.37
N GLU A 195 2.96 9.94 18.98
CA GLU A 195 3.89 10.98 18.50
C GLU A 195 3.93 11.06 16.97
N CYS A 196 3.23 10.15 16.29
CA CYS A 196 3.07 10.21 14.86
C CYS A 196 2.30 11.46 14.46
N PRO A 197 2.78 12.23 13.47
CA PRO A 197 1.95 13.22 12.84
C PRO A 197 0.68 12.50 12.37
N ALA A 198 -0.50 13.01 12.76
CA ALA A 198 -1.78 12.48 12.27
C ALA A 198 -1.92 12.56 10.72
N ASP A 199 -0.91 13.14 10.07
CA ASP A 199 -0.80 13.48 8.67
C ASP A 199 0.32 12.70 7.95
N ALA A 200 0.98 11.73 8.58
CA ALA A 200 1.90 10.84 7.87
C ALA A 200 1.14 9.83 6.99
N CYS A 201 1.66 9.50 5.81
CA CYS A 201 1.02 8.61 4.82
C CYS A 201 2.04 7.86 3.97
N GLU A 202 1.61 6.82 3.26
CA GLU A 202 2.45 6.11 2.29
C GLU A 202 2.44 6.81 0.92
N PRO A 203 3.58 6.99 0.25
CA PRO A 203 3.62 7.57 -1.09
C PRO A 203 2.66 6.87 -2.07
N GLY A 204 1.74 7.64 -2.64
CA GLY A 204 0.69 7.12 -3.52
C GLY A 204 -0.66 6.85 -2.83
N ASP A 205 -0.74 6.94 -1.50
CA ASP A 205 -2.01 6.92 -0.78
C ASP A 205 -2.93 8.05 -1.25
N THR A 206 -4.23 7.78 -1.19
CA THR A 206 -5.27 8.78 -1.49
C THR A 206 -6.34 8.79 -0.41
N ARG A 207 -6.78 10.00 -0.02
CA ARG A 207 -7.91 10.18 0.91
C ARG A 207 -8.81 11.33 0.47
N GLN A 208 -9.98 11.43 1.10
CA GLN A 208 -10.91 12.53 0.90
C GLN A 208 -11.12 13.26 2.23
N GLU A 209 -10.85 14.56 2.23
CA GLU A 209 -11.12 15.46 3.34
C GLU A 209 -12.19 16.45 2.91
N ASP A 210 -13.39 16.30 3.47
CA ASP A 210 -14.60 16.96 3.00
C ASP A 210 -14.84 16.71 1.50
N CYS A 211 -14.72 17.74 0.67
CA CYS A 211 -14.81 17.64 -0.79
C CYS A 211 -13.44 17.57 -1.48
N ASN A 212 -12.34 17.79 -0.73
CA ASN A 212 -11.00 17.85 -1.26
C ASN A 212 -10.41 16.45 -1.38
N THR A 213 -9.73 16.20 -2.49
CA THR A 213 -8.99 14.96 -2.70
C THR A 213 -7.55 15.19 -2.31
N CYS A 214 -7.02 14.29 -1.48
CA CYS A 214 -5.66 14.34 -0.98
C CYS A 214 -4.85 13.18 -1.56
N PHE A 215 -3.60 13.46 -1.91
CA PHE A 215 -2.61 12.48 -2.35
C PHE A 215 -1.39 12.58 -1.43
N CYS A 216 -0.81 11.44 -1.11
CA CYS A 216 0.44 11.40 -0.37
C CYS A 216 1.63 11.52 -1.32
N ASP A 217 2.52 12.47 -1.05
CA ASP A 217 3.76 12.63 -1.82
C ASP A 217 4.86 11.65 -1.37
N THR A 218 6.00 11.67 -2.06
CA THR A 218 7.14 10.80 -1.74
C THR A 218 7.82 11.13 -0.42
N ASN A 219 7.49 12.26 0.21
CA ASN A 219 8.01 12.66 1.51
C ASN A 219 7.06 12.27 2.66
N GLY A 220 6.00 11.50 2.37
CA GLY A 220 5.01 11.10 3.36
C GLY A 220 4.13 12.26 3.84
N THR A 221 3.95 13.28 3.00
CA THR A 221 3.12 14.46 3.30
C THR A 221 1.88 14.50 2.43
N TRP A 222 0.72 14.78 3.02
CA TRP A 222 -0.53 14.99 2.28
C TRP A 222 -0.52 16.30 1.50
N GLY A 223 -0.70 16.22 0.19
CA GLY A 223 -1.13 17.32 -0.66
C GLY A 223 -2.62 17.18 -0.97
N CYS A 224 -3.44 18.13 -0.51
CA CYS A 224 -4.87 18.17 -0.82
C CYS A 224 -5.20 19.23 -1.87
N THR A 225 -6.26 19.00 -2.66
CA THR A 225 -6.86 20.10 -3.42
C THR A 225 -7.36 21.19 -2.46
N GLU A 226 -7.30 22.46 -2.86
CA GLU A 226 -7.80 23.59 -2.05
C GLU A 226 -9.13 24.12 -2.61
N MET A 227 -10.11 23.25 -2.83
CA MET A 227 -11.45 23.66 -3.22
C MET A 227 -12.21 24.12 -1.97
N ALA A 228 -12.90 25.24 -2.10
CA ALA A 228 -13.86 25.68 -1.09
C ALA A 228 -15.02 24.67 -1.08
N CYS A 229 -15.07 23.84 -0.05
CA CYS A 229 -16.14 22.88 0.12
C CYS A 229 -17.41 23.59 0.57
N PRO A 230 -18.59 23.24 0.02
CA PRO A 230 -19.85 23.67 0.59
C PRO A 230 -19.91 23.22 2.06
N ASP A 231 -20.33 24.10 2.96
CA ASP A 231 -20.59 23.78 4.38
C ASP A 231 -21.84 22.88 4.50
N ASN A 232 -21.85 21.72 3.84
CA ASN A 232 -22.88 20.69 3.99
C ASN A 232 -22.68 19.86 5.25
N LYS A 233 -22.15 20.49 6.31
CA LYS A 233 -22.24 19.99 7.68
C LYS A 233 -23.37 20.76 8.37
N PRO A 234 -24.62 20.30 8.25
CA PRO A 234 -25.79 21.06 8.66
C PRO A 234 -25.92 21.25 10.18
N CYS A 235 -25.02 20.63 10.94
CA CYS A 235 -24.85 20.75 12.39
C CYS A 235 -23.55 21.43 12.83
N SER A 236 -22.77 21.98 11.90
CA SER A 236 -21.58 22.77 12.23
C SER A 236 -21.99 24.04 13.00
N GLY A 237 -21.41 24.26 14.17
CA GLY A 237 -21.73 25.40 15.04
C GLY A 237 -23.09 25.33 15.74
N LYS A 238 -23.81 24.20 15.62
CA LYS A 238 -25.09 23.96 16.28
C LYS A 238 -24.93 23.11 17.53
N VAL A 239 -25.81 23.29 18.50
CA VAL A 239 -25.85 22.44 19.71
C VAL A 239 -26.79 21.25 19.50
N CYS A 240 -26.55 20.15 20.22
CA CYS A 240 -27.41 18.97 20.17
C CYS A 240 -28.89 19.37 20.39
N GLY A 241 -29.77 18.90 19.50
CA GLY A 241 -31.20 19.18 19.50
C GLY A 241 -31.62 20.37 18.62
N GLU A 242 -30.69 21.15 18.06
CA GLU A 242 -31.02 22.16 17.06
C GLU A 242 -31.40 21.53 15.72
N THR A 243 -32.26 22.21 14.97
CA THR A 243 -32.76 21.72 13.69
C THR A 243 -31.70 21.83 12.60
N CYS A 244 -31.66 20.82 11.74
CA CYS A 244 -30.74 20.73 10.61
C CYS A 244 -31.45 20.23 9.36
N THR A 245 -30.78 20.33 8.21
CA THR A 245 -31.32 19.90 6.92
C THR A 245 -30.17 19.33 6.10
N THR A 246 -30.30 18.07 5.69
CA THR A 246 -29.31 17.36 4.85
C THR A 246 -29.49 17.62 3.35
N CYS A 247 -30.52 18.37 2.96
CA CYS A 247 -30.81 18.72 1.58
C CYS A 247 -30.18 20.07 1.21
N ASP A 248 -29.47 20.09 0.08
CA ASP A 248 -28.83 21.27 -0.47
C ASP A 248 -29.72 21.91 -1.55
N GLU A 249 -30.35 23.04 -1.22
CA GLU A 249 -31.22 23.77 -2.16
C GLU A 249 -30.48 24.26 -3.41
N SER A 250 -29.13 24.26 -3.41
CA SER A 250 -28.33 24.65 -4.58
C SER A 250 -28.26 23.58 -5.68
N LEU A 251 -28.67 22.34 -5.38
CA LEU A 251 -28.67 21.22 -6.33
C LEU A 251 -29.99 21.05 -7.10
N GLY A 252 -30.97 21.93 -6.89
CA GLY A 252 -32.15 22.06 -7.75
C GLY A 252 -33.20 20.95 -7.61
N GLU A 253 -33.16 20.13 -6.57
CA GLU A 253 -34.23 19.19 -6.22
C GLU A 253 -35.17 19.81 -5.18
N ASP A 254 -36.49 19.66 -5.36
CA ASP A 254 -37.50 20.07 -4.39
C ASP A 254 -37.28 19.32 -3.07
N CYS A 255 -36.58 19.95 -2.11
CA CYS A 255 -36.31 19.38 -0.80
C CYS A 255 -37.63 19.16 -0.04
N PRO A 256 -38.02 17.91 0.30
CA PRO A 256 -39.14 17.71 1.20
C PRO A 256 -38.75 18.29 2.56
N ALA A 257 -39.62 19.11 3.15
CA ALA A 257 -39.43 19.69 4.48
C ALA A 257 -39.51 18.60 5.57
N VAL A 258 -38.50 17.75 5.65
CA VAL A 258 -38.30 16.80 6.74
C VAL A 258 -37.46 17.52 7.79
N VAL A 259 -38.06 17.78 8.94
CA VAL A 259 -37.37 18.42 10.06
C VAL A 259 -36.47 17.37 10.72
N GLU A 260 -35.17 17.60 10.69
CA GLU A 260 -34.13 16.77 11.32
C GLU A 260 -33.46 17.54 12.47
N TYR A 261 -32.66 16.85 13.30
CA TYR A 261 -32.02 17.37 14.50
C TYR A 261 -30.55 16.96 14.61
N CYS A 262 -29.73 17.84 15.17
CA CYS A 262 -28.32 17.57 15.45
C CYS A 262 -28.15 16.68 16.67
N ASP A 263 -27.43 15.56 16.54
CA ASP A 263 -27.08 14.69 17.66
C ASP A 263 -25.81 15.13 18.41
N GLN A 264 -25.37 14.34 19.40
CA GLN A 264 -24.19 14.63 20.22
C GLN A 264 -22.88 14.53 19.43
N ASP A 265 -22.88 13.76 18.34
CA ASP A 265 -21.73 13.55 17.46
C ASP A 265 -21.68 14.60 16.33
N GLY A 266 -22.62 15.55 16.34
CA GLY A 266 -22.72 16.61 15.33
C GLY A 266 -23.25 16.12 13.98
N GLN A 267 -23.99 15.01 13.96
CA GLN A 267 -24.67 14.51 12.76
C GLN A 267 -26.13 14.97 12.74
N CYS A 268 -26.66 15.18 11.54
CA CYS A 268 -28.07 15.53 11.34
C CYS A 268 -28.90 14.26 11.15
N ARG A 269 -29.88 14.03 12.02
CA ARG A 269 -30.73 12.83 12.01
C ARG A 269 -32.21 13.20 12.11
N ALA A 270 -33.07 12.44 11.44
CA ALA A 270 -34.52 12.63 11.51
C ALA A 270 -35.11 12.40 12.92
N ASP A 271 -34.46 11.59 13.76
CA ASP A 271 -34.90 11.32 15.12
C ASP A 271 -34.43 12.41 16.09
N VAL A 272 -35.30 12.80 17.04
CA VAL A 272 -34.94 13.72 18.13
C VAL A 272 -33.90 13.04 19.03
N PRO A 273 -32.65 13.54 19.11
CA PRO A 273 -31.59 12.90 19.86
C PRO A 273 -31.77 13.13 21.37
N SER A 274 -31.38 12.13 22.17
CA SER A 274 -31.25 12.30 23.61
C SER A 274 -29.97 13.05 23.93
N CYS A 275 -30.04 14.38 23.98
CA CYS A 275 -28.91 15.21 24.36
C CYS A 275 -28.66 15.10 25.86
N GLY A 276 -27.45 14.66 26.26
CA GLY A 276 -27.03 14.65 27.65
C GLY A 276 -27.06 16.07 28.21
N ILE A 277 -27.63 16.23 29.39
CA ILE A 277 -27.71 17.51 30.14
C ILE A 277 -26.38 17.75 30.85
#